data_AF-A0A9J6H9Q6-F1
#
_entry.id   AF-A0A9J6H9Q6-F1
#
_cell.length_a   1.000
_cell.length_b   1.000
_cell.length_c   1.000
_cell.angle_alpha   90.00
_cell.angle_beta   90.00
_cell.angle_gamma   90.00
#
_symmetry.space_group_name_H-M   'P 1'
#
loop_
_entity.id
_entity.type
_entity.pdbx_description
1 polymer ?
#
loop_
_entity_poly.entity_id
_entity_poly.type
_entity_poly.pdbx_seq_one_letter_code
_entity_poly.pdbx_strand_id
1 'polypeptide(L)'
;MSRGIITVVAPNVGSSYETLVSLSNTFHMPFVSTSFPEMASFRPASFGVSLKPNYIPAILDVISHYNWSFIIYLYDSDDGQSSSVLSLALPSCAIRFARRLAAIGFRLISSLYRITKVLLAV
;
A
#
# COMPACT_ATOMS: atom_id res chain seq x y z
N MET A 1 12.35 -9.78 -32.21
CA MET A 1 11.18 -9.06 -32.76
C MET A 1 11.39 -8.76 -34.24
N SER A 2 11.08 -9.69 -35.14
CA SER A 2 11.35 -9.54 -36.58
C SER A 2 10.13 -9.07 -37.40
N ARG A 3 8.94 -8.97 -36.78
CA ARG A 3 7.66 -8.74 -37.46
C ARG A 3 7.10 -7.30 -37.32
N GLY A 4 7.87 -6.33 -36.84
CA GLY A 4 7.41 -4.93 -36.73
C GLY A 4 6.19 -4.75 -35.83
N ILE A 5 6.20 -5.35 -34.64
CA ILE A 5 5.09 -5.31 -33.69
C ILE A 5 5.17 -4.04 -32.86
N ILE A 6 4.04 -3.32 -32.72
CA ILE A 6 3.97 -2.05 -31.98
C ILE A 6 3.81 -2.28 -30.47
N THR A 7 3.05 -3.30 -30.06
CA THR A 7 2.80 -3.62 -28.65
C THR A 7 2.58 -5.11 -28.43
N VAL A 8 2.95 -5.61 -27.24
CA VAL A 8 2.76 -7.00 -26.84
C VAL A 8 1.71 -7.07 -25.72
N VAL A 9 0.68 -7.89 -25.90
CA VAL A 9 -0.31 -8.17 -24.85
C VAL A 9 -0.08 -9.58 -24.35
N ALA A 10 0.22 -9.73 -23.06
CA ALA A 10 0.53 -11.03 -22.48
C ALA A 10 -0.11 -11.20 -21.09
N PRO A 11 -0.82 -12.31 -20.83
CA PRO A 11 -1.11 -12.74 -19.48
C PRO A 11 0.19 -13.29 -18.88
N ASN A 12 0.83 -12.51 -18.02
CA ASN A 12 2.11 -12.85 -17.41
C ASN A 12 1.89 -13.66 -16.12
N VAL A 13 2.63 -14.77 -16.02
CA VAL A 13 2.84 -15.53 -14.78
C VAL A 13 4.05 -14.91 -14.08
N GLY A 14 4.00 -14.73 -12.75
CA GLY A 14 4.96 -13.93 -11.97
C GLY A 14 6.44 -14.18 -12.32
N SER A 15 6.84 -15.45 -12.50
CA SER A 15 8.22 -15.83 -12.82
C SER A 15 8.73 -15.34 -14.19
N SER A 16 7.86 -15.14 -15.17
CA SER A 16 8.25 -14.70 -16.53
C SER A 16 8.23 -13.18 -16.69
N TYR A 17 7.70 -12.46 -15.69
CA TYR A 17 7.51 -11.02 -15.76
C TYR A 17 8.83 -10.26 -15.85
N GLU A 18 9.84 -10.64 -15.07
CA GLU A 18 11.14 -9.97 -15.08
C GLU A 18 11.85 -10.04 -16.43
N THR A 19 11.69 -11.17 -17.13
CA THR A 19 12.27 -11.35 -18.46
C THR A 19 11.55 -10.46 -19.49
N LEU A 20 10.23 -10.38 -19.41
CA LEU A 20 9.44 -9.48 -20.26
C LEU A 20 9.79 -8.01 -20.02
N VAL A 21 9.94 -7.60 -18.76
CA VAL A 21 10.38 -6.24 -18.40
C VAL A 21 11.79 -5.97 -18.93
N SER A 22 12.72 -6.91 -18.80
CA SER A 22 14.09 -6.77 -19.30
C SER A 22 14.14 -6.64 -20.83
N LEU A 23 13.40 -7.49 -21.54
CA LEU A 23 13.25 -7.41 -23.00
C LEU A 23 12.60 -6.09 -23.42
N SER A 24 11.55 -5.69 -22.71
CA SER A 24 10.80 -4.47 -22.97
C SER A 24 11.65 -3.22 -22.83
N ASN A 25 12.40 -3.12 -21.73
CA ASN A 25 13.34 -2.04 -21.48
C ASN A 25 14.50 -2.01 -22.49
N THR A 26 14.97 -3.17 -22.96
CA THR A 26 16.06 -3.25 -23.95
C THR A 26 15.61 -2.79 -25.34
N PHE A 27 14.45 -3.26 -25.78
CA PHE A 27 13.94 -2.99 -27.14
C PHE A 27 13.04 -1.76 -27.23
N HIS A 28 12.82 -1.03 -26.13
CA HIS A 28 11.87 0.09 -26.05
C HIS A 28 10.47 -0.31 -26.56
N MET A 29 10.07 -1.55 -26.29
CA MET A 29 8.81 -2.12 -26.77
C MET A 29 7.74 -2.00 -25.67
N PRO A 30 6.59 -1.36 -25.93
CA PRO A 30 5.53 -1.33 -24.94
C PRO A 30 4.86 -2.69 -24.82
N PHE A 31 4.47 -3.05 -23.60
CA PHE A 31 3.63 -4.22 -23.36
C PHE A 31 2.50 -3.91 -22.39
N VAL A 32 1.38 -4.61 -22.57
CA VAL A 32 0.21 -4.54 -21.71
C VAL A 32 0.05 -5.88 -21.01
N SER A 33 -0.05 -5.82 -19.69
CA SER A 33 -0.14 -6.97 -18.80
C SER A 33 -1.41 -6.89 -17.96
N THR A 34 -2.07 -8.04 -17.78
CA THR A 34 -3.24 -8.17 -16.90
C THR A 34 -2.88 -8.50 -15.46
N SER A 35 -1.61 -8.80 -15.17
CA SER A 35 -1.18 -9.23 -13.84
C SER A 35 -0.75 -8.05 -12.98
N PHE A 36 -0.47 -8.34 -11.70
CA PHE A 36 -0.05 -7.31 -10.77
C PHE A 36 1.23 -6.63 -11.28
N PRO A 37 1.32 -5.29 -11.27
CA PRO A 37 2.61 -4.65 -11.24
C PRO A 37 3.17 -4.99 -9.87
N GLU A 38 3.85 -6.14 -9.76
CA GLU A 38 4.79 -6.33 -8.67
C GLU A 38 5.61 -5.06 -8.67
N MET A 39 5.67 -4.36 -7.52
CA MET A 39 6.65 -3.31 -7.36
C MET A 39 7.96 -4.02 -7.64
N ALA A 40 8.43 -3.87 -8.86
CA ALA A 40 9.57 -4.58 -9.36
C ALA A 40 10.73 -3.94 -8.63
N SER A 41 10.93 -4.44 -7.41
CA SER A 41 11.78 -3.90 -6.37
C SER A 41 13.22 -3.81 -6.88
N PHE A 42 13.54 -4.68 -7.85
CA PHE A 42 14.78 -4.70 -8.57
C PHE A 42 14.78 -3.98 -9.94
N ARG A 43 13.66 -3.89 -10.67
CA ARG A 43 13.65 -3.34 -12.06
C ARG A 43 12.34 -2.65 -12.45
N PRO A 44 12.29 -1.31 -12.53
CA PRO A 44 11.08 -0.62 -12.99
C PRO A 44 10.71 -0.99 -14.43
N ALA A 45 9.42 -1.24 -14.66
CA ALA A 45 8.87 -1.48 -15.99
C ALA A 45 8.57 -0.13 -16.69
N SER A 46 9.56 0.42 -17.39
CA SER A 46 9.43 1.74 -18.04
C SER A 46 8.45 1.75 -19.22
N PHE A 47 8.26 0.60 -19.87
CA PHE A 47 7.38 0.42 -21.04
C PHE A 47 6.24 -0.58 -20.76
N GLY A 48 5.99 -0.92 -19.50
CA GLY A 48 4.92 -1.82 -19.10
C GLY A 48 3.68 -1.06 -18.63
N VAL A 49 2.52 -1.41 -19.16
CA VAL A 49 1.22 -0.93 -18.66
C VAL A 49 0.48 -2.10 -18.02
N SER A 50 0.15 -1.96 -16.73
CA SER A 50 -0.64 -2.95 -16.01
C SER A 50 -2.11 -2.55 -15.99
N LEU A 51 -2.99 -3.49 -16.35
CA LEU A 51 -4.43 -3.31 -16.31
C LEU A 51 -5.03 -3.62 -14.94
N LYS A 52 -4.33 -4.37 -14.08
CA LYS A 52 -4.82 -4.69 -12.73
C LYS A 52 -4.72 -3.45 -11.82
N PRO A 53 -5.84 -2.96 -11.26
CA PRO A 53 -5.80 -1.85 -10.31
C PRO A 53 -5.18 -2.28 -8.97
N ASN A 54 -4.69 -1.30 -8.21
CA ASN A 54 -4.22 -1.53 -6.85
C ASN A 54 -5.41 -1.78 -5.90
N TYR A 55 -5.56 -3.02 -5.44
CA TYR A 55 -6.66 -3.47 -4.57
C TYR A 55 -6.31 -3.42 -3.07
N ILE A 56 -5.04 -3.20 -2.72
CA ILE A 56 -4.59 -3.04 -1.34
C ILE A 56 -5.40 -1.99 -0.54
N PRO A 57 -5.61 -0.75 -1.04
CA PRO A 57 -6.40 0.23 -0.31
C PRO A 57 -7.84 -0.24 -0.07
N ALA A 58 -8.43 -0.95 -1.04
CA ALA A 58 -9.79 -1.48 -0.88
C ALA A 58 -9.88 -2.54 0.25
N ILE A 59 -8.86 -3.40 0.39
CA ILE A 59 -8.79 -4.35 1.51
C ILE A 59 -8.69 -3.60 2.84
N LEU A 60 -7.84 -2.57 2.93
CA LEU A 60 -7.70 -1.76 4.14
C LEU A 60 -9.01 -1.05 4.50
N ASP A 61 -9.74 -0.54 3.50
CA ASP A 61 -11.05 0.09 3.70
C ASP A 61 -12.07 -0.92 4.26
N VAL A 62 -12.09 -2.16 3.77
CA VAL A 62 -12.98 -3.22 4.28
C VAL A 62 -12.66 -3.56 5.74
N ILE A 63 -11.38 -3.71 6.08
CA ILE A 63 -10.94 -3.98 7.46
C ILE A 63 -11.37 -2.84 8.40
N SER A 64 -11.18 -1.59 7.96
CA SER A 64 -11.59 -0.38 8.70
C SER A 64 -13.11 -0.26 8.83
N HIS A 65 -13.85 -0.61 7.78
CA HIS A 65 -15.31 -0.52 7.74
C HIS A 65 -15.96 -1.48 8.76
N TYR A 66 -15.48 -2.72 8.82
CA TYR A 66 -16.00 -3.73 9.75
C TYR A 66 -15.32 -3.76 11.12
N ASN A 67 -14.33 -2.89 11.36
CA ASN A 67 -13.54 -2.81 12.60
C ASN A 67 -13.05 -4.20 13.07
N TRP A 68 -12.43 -4.97 12.18
CA TRP A 68 -11.90 -6.28 12.53
C TRP A 68 -10.77 -6.18 13.59
N SER A 69 -11.01 -6.70 14.78
CA SER A 69 -10.04 -6.72 15.88
C SER A 69 -8.97 -7.81 15.73
N PHE A 70 -9.33 -8.92 15.07
CA PHE A 70 -8.45 -10.07 14.83
C PHE A 70 -8.66 -10.58 13.41
N ILE A 71 -7.55 -10.81 12.69
CA ILE A 71 -7.58 -11.22 11.28
C ILE A 71 -6.53 -12.32 11.09
N ILE A 72 -6.93 -13.41 10.43
CA ILE A 72 -5.99 -14.41 9.92
C ILE A 72 -5.76 -14.09 8.46
N TYR A 73 -4.52 -13.75 8.11
CA TYR A 73 -4.14 -13.42 6.75
C TYR A 73 -3.44 -14.62 6.10
N LEU A 74 -4.14 -15.25 5.16
CA LEU A 74 -3.58 -16.29 4.29
C LEU A 74 -3.14 -15.62 2.99
N TYR A 75 -1.88 -15.81 2.61
CA TYR A 75 -1.32 -15.21 1.41
C TYR A 75 -0.58 -16.25 0.57
N ASP A 76 -0.51 -16.00 -0.72
CA ASP A 76 0.29 -16.76 -1.68
C ASP A 76 1.57 -16.00 -2.02
N SER A 77 2.66 -16.72 -2.29
CA SER A 77 3.95 -16.14 -2.64
C SER A 77 3.99 -15.62 -4.08
N ASP A 78 3.08 -16.10 -4.94
CA ASP A 78 3.04 -15.79 -6.37
C ASP A 78 2.59 -14.34 -6.68
N ASP A 79 1.82 -13.70 -5.80
CA ASP A 79 1.27 -12.35 -6.00
C ASP A 79 2.20 -11.22 -5.52
N GLY A 80 3.44 -11.56 -5.15
CA GLY A 80 4.45 -10.61 -4.67
C GLY A 80 4.21 -10.22 -3.21
N GLN A 81 5.26 -10.32 -2.39
CA GLN A 81 5.24 -9.82 -1.02
C GLN A 81 5.13 -8.29 -1.07
N SER A 82 3.91 -7.77 -1.06
CA SER A 82 3.62 -6.37 -0.77
C SER A 82 3.91 -6.10 0.70
N SER A 83 5.18 -6.13 1.10
CA SER A 83 5.66 -5.89 2.46
C SER A 83 5.20 -4.55 3.06
N SER A 84 4.67 -3.65 2.22
CA SER A 84 4.00 -2.42 2.63
C SER A 84 2.61 -2.62 3.26
N VAL A 85 1.83 -3.68 2.94
CA VAL A 85 0.54 -3.91 3.61
C VAL A 85 0.69 -4.25 5.09
N LEU A 86 1.68 -5.08 5.41
CA LEU A 86 1.90 -5.55 6.78
C LEU A 86 2.33 -4.38 7.68
N SER A 87 3.09 -3.43 7.13
CA SER A 87 3.48 -2.21 7.84
C SER A 87 2.36 -1.15 7.95
N LEU A 88 1.29 -1.19 7.14
CA LEU A 88 0.21 -0.18 7.14
C LEU A 88 -1.08 -0.64 7.82
N ALA A 89 -1.36 -1.94 7.81
CA ALA A 89 -2.53 -2.50 8.51
C ALA A 89 -2.37 -2.48 10.05
N LEU A 90 -1.16 -2.73 10.55
CA LEU A 90 -0.85 -2.73 11.98
C LEU A 90 -0.90 -1.34 12.66
N PRO A 91 -0.33 -0.25 12.11
CA PRO A 91 -0.37 1.05 12.79
C PRO A 91 -1.76 1.70 12.74
N SER A 92 -2.57 1.46 11.70
CA SER A 92 -3.85 2.18 11.53
C SER A 92 -4.87 1.85 12.64
N CYS A 93 -4.87 0.61 13.13
CA CYS A 93 -5.72 0.20 14.26
C CYS A 93 -5.20 0.76 15.60
N ALA A 94 -3.88 0.76 15.81
CA ALA A 94 -3.25 1.33 17.01
C ALA A 94 -3.33 2.87 17.08
N ILE A 95 -3.20 3.56 15.95
CA ILE A 95 -3.22 5.03 15.86
C ILE A 95 -4.61 5.60 16.20
N ARG A 96 -5.69 4.87 15.87
CA ARG A 96 -7.05 5.30 16.21
C ARG A 96 -7.31 5.23 17.72
N PHE A 97 -6.64 4.33 18.43
CA PHE A 97 -6.63 4.26 19.89
C PHE A 97 -5.76 5.35 20.52
N ALA A 98 -4.55 5.59 19.97
CA ALA A 98 -3.65 6.65 20.45
C ALA A 98 -4.22 8.06 20.28
N ARG A 99 -4.94 8.34 19.19
CA ARG A 99 -5.60 9.64 18.98
C ARG A 99 -6.73 9.90 19.98
N ARG A 100 -7.46 8.86 20.40
CA ARG A 100 -8.48 8.99 21.46
C ARG A 100 -7.85 9.23 22.84
N LEU A 101 -6.74 8.60 23.16
CA LEU A 101 -5.99 8.84 24.40
C LEU A 101 -5.32 10.23 24.44
N ALA A 102 -4.74 10.69 23.32
CA ALA A 102 -4.12 12.01 23.22
C ALA A 102 -5.13 13.16 23.37
N ALA A 103 -6.36 13.02 22.84
CA ALA A 103 -7.42 14.01 23.00
C ALA A 103 -7.90 14.14 24.46
N ILE A 104 -7.87 13.05 25.23
CA ILE A 104 -8.21 13.06 26.67
C ILE A 104 -7.09 13.72 27.49
N GLY A 105 -5.82 13.45 27.17
CA GLY A 105 -4.67 14.07 27.82
C GLY A 105 -4.59 15.59 27.60
N PHE A 106 -4.86 16.07 26.39
CA PHE A 106 -4.85 17.51 26.08
C PHE A 106 -5.95 18.30 26.81
N ARG A 107 -7.14 17.68 27.01
CA ARG A 107 -8.22 18.29 27.80
C ARG A 107 -7.84 18.46 29.27
N LEU A 108 -7.18 17.49 29.89
CA LEU A 108 -6.74 17.58 31.29
C LEU A 108 -5.66 18.64 31.50
N ILE A 109 -4.69 18.74 30.59
CA ILE A 109 -3.60 19.73 30.68
C ILE A 109 -4.14 21.16 30.51
N SER A 110 -5.06 21.39 29.58
CA SER A 110 -5.70 22.70 29.40
C SER A 110 -6.56 23.13 30.59
N SER A 111 -7.19 22.19 31.30
CA SER A 111 -8.00 22.47 32.50
C SER A 111 -7.14 22.82 33.71
N LEU A 112 -6.01 22.15 33.89
CA LEU A 112 -5.04 22.45 34.95
C LEU A 112 -4.40 23.84 34.77
N TYR A 113 -4.04 24.19 33.53
CA TYR A 113 -3.44 25.51 33.24
C TYR A 113 -4.42 26.67 33.47
N ARG A 114 -5.74 26.42 33.35
CA ARG A 114 -6.78 27.42 33.61
C ARG A 114 -6.95 27.69 35.11
N ILE A 115 -6.74 26.69 35.96
CA ILE A 115 -6.86 26.82 37.42
C ILE A 115 -5.65 27.53 38.02
N THR A 116 -4.43 27.19 37.58
CA THR A 116 -3.21 27.88 38.04
C THR A 116 -3.16 29.35 37.63
N LYS A 117 -3.72 29.73 36.47
CA LYS A 117 -3.81 31.14 36.06
C LYS A 117 -4.81 31.97 36.87
N VAL A 118 -5.88 31.36 37.39
CA VAL A 118 -6.87 32.04 38.25
C VAL A 118 -6.31 32.23 39.66
N LEU A 119 -5.53 31.27 40.17
CA LEU A 119 -4.93 31.34 41.51
C LEU A 119 -3.78 32.35 41.60
N LEU A 120 -3.09 32.67 40.50
CA LEU A 120 -1.99 33.64 40.44
C LEU A 120 -2.45 35.09 40.19
N ALA A 121 -3.78 35.32 40.09
CA ALA A 121 -4.39 36.62 39.80
C ALA A 121 -5.16 37.21 41.00
N VAL A 122 -4.97 36.65 42.19
CA VAL A 122 -5.45 37.15 43.50
C VAL A 122 -4.21 37.44 44.35
#